data_AF-K9KD10-F1
#
_entry.id   AF-K9KD10-F1
#
_cell.length_a   1.000
_cell.length_b   1.000
_cell.length_c   1.000
_cell.angle_alpha   90.00
_cell.angle_beta   90.00
_cell.angle_gamma   90.00
#
_symmetry.space_group_name_H-M   'P 1'
#
loop_
_entity.id
_entity.type
_entity.pdbx_description
1 polymer ?
#
loop_
_entity_poly.entity_id
_entity_poly.type
_entity_poly.pdbx_seq_one_letter_code
_entity_poly.pdbx_strand_id
1 'polypeptide(L)'
;PVDLKNILEKQFSKSSRAARQDFANIMKMLRSLIQDGYTALLEQRCRSAAQAFTELLNGLDPQKIKQLNLAMINYVLVVYGLAISLLGIGQPEELSEAENQFKRMIEHYPNEGLDCLAYCGIGKVYLKKNRFLDALNHFEKARTLICRLPGVLTWPTSNVIIEETQPGKIKMLLEKFIEECRFPPVPDAICCYQKCHGYSKIQIYITDPDFKGFIRISCCQYCKIEFHMNCWKKLKTTTFNDKIDKDFLQGLCLTPDCEGIISKIIIFSSGGQVKCEFEHKVIKEKVLPRPILKQKCSSLEKLRLKEDKKIKRKIQKKEAKKLAQERMEEDLRESNPPKTEEQK
;
A
#
# COMPACT_ATOMS: atom_id res chain seq x y z
N PRO A 1 -24.15 2.71 26.89
CA PRO A 1 -24.45 3.45 25.64
C PRO A 1 -25.62 4.41 25.87
N VAL A 2 -25.32 5.71 25.94
CA VAL A 2 -26.33 6.76 26.01
C VAL A 2 -26.92 6.93 24.61
N ASP A 3 -28.22 6.71 24.45
CA ASP A 3 -28.89 6.77 23.14
C ASP A 3 -29.07 8.24 22.71
N LEU A 4 -28.02 8.76 22.07
CA LEU A 4 -27.93 10.14 21.59
C LEU A 4 -29.07 10.49 20.60
N LYS A 5 -29.55 9.50 19.84
CA LYS A 5 -30.66 9.68 18.90
C LYS A 5 -31.98 9.93 19.65
N ASN A 6 -32.28 9.11 20.66
CA ASN A 6 -33.46 9.27 21.50
C ASN A 6 -33.43 10.56 22.33
N ILE A 7 -32.24 11.01 22.75
CA ILE A 7 -32.10 12.30 23.45
C ILE A 7 -32.37 13.46 22.49
N LEU A 8 -31.80 13.44 21.29
CA LEU A 8 -32.03 14.50 20.30
C LEU A 8 -33.49 14.57 19.86
N GLU A 9 -34.15 13.43 19.61
CA GLU A 9 -35.57 13.40 19.23
C GLU A 9 -36.49 13.97 20.33
N LYS A 10 -36.22 13.71 21.62
CA LYS A 10 -36.99 14.27 22.74
C LYS A 10 -36.86 15.79 22.90
N GLN A 11 -35.79 16.40 22.39
CA GLN A 11 -35.53 17.84 22.52
C GLN A 11 -36.30 18.70 21.52
N PHE A 12 -36.50 18.23 20.28
CA PHE A 12 -37.24 18.99 19.27
C PHE A 12 -38.76 19.09 19.57
N SER A 13 -39.25 18.40 20.60
CA SER A 13 -40.66 18.40 21.00
C SER A 13 -40.98 19.27 22.23
N LYS A 14 -40.01 19.93 22.89
CA LYS A 14 -40.25 20.66 24.15
C LYS A 14 -39.86 22.14 24.09
N SER A 15 -40.82 23.05 24.32
CA SER A 15 -40.59 24.50 24.46
C SER A 15 -40.39 24.90 25.93
N SER A 16 -39.20 24.70 26.51
CA SER A 16 -38.94 25.22 27.87
C SER A 16 -37.46 25.46 28.19
N ARG A 17 -37.19 26.11 29.32
CA ARG A 17 -35.86 26.37 29.88
C ARG A 17 -35.03 25.08 30.11
N ALA A 18 -35.70 23.95 30.33
CA ALA A 18 -35.06 22.62 30.39
C ALA A 18 -34.45 22.20 29.04
N ALA A 19 -35.11 22.56 27.92
CA ALA A 19 -34.58 22.31 26.58
C ALA A 19 -33.28 23.08 26.30
N ARG A 20 -33.07 24.25 26.92
CA ARG A 20 -31.80 25.00 26.81
C ARG A 20 -30.65 24.34 27.57
N GLN A 21 -30.92 23.78 28.76
CA GLN A 21 -29.89 23.09 29.55
C GLN A 21 -29.50 21.76 28.89
N ASP A 22 -30.48 21.03 28.37
CA ASP A 22 -30.24 19.78 27.66
C ASP A 22 -29.54 20.01 26.31
N PHE A 23 -29.87 21.09 25.60
CA PHE A 23 -29.13 21.52 24.41
C PHE A 23 -27.66 21.82 24.72
N ALA A 24 -27.37 22.52 25.82
CA ALA A 24 -26.00 22.78 26.24
C ALA A 24 -25.24 21.48 26.57
N ASN A 25 -25.92 20.51 27.19
CA ASN A 25 -25.35 19.19 27.47
C ASN A 25 -25.06 18.40 26.19
N ILE A 26 -25.97 18.42 25.22
CA ILE A 26 -25.78 17.81 23.90
C ILE A 26 -24.59 18.46 23.19
N MET A 27 -24.54 19.80 23.13
CA MET A 27 -23.43 20.51 22.50
C MET A 27 -22.09 20.22 23.18
N LYS A 28 -22.06 20.07 24.50
CA LYS A 28 -20.88 19.65 25.25
C LYS A 28 -20.46 18.23 24.88
N MET A 29 -21.41 17.31 24.76
CA MET A 29 -21.15 15.93 24.36
C MET A 29 -20.66 15.82 22.91
N LEU A 30 -21.26 16.57 21.98
CA LEU A 30 -20.81 16.65 20.59
C LEU A 30 -19.36 17.16 20.51
N ARG A 31 -19.03 18.22 21.26
CA ARG A 31 -17.65 18.72 21.37
C ARG A 31 -16.69 17.67 21.90
N SER A 32 -17.09 16.94 22.95
CA SER A 32 -16.28 15.84 23.50
C SER A 32 -16.00 14.76 22.46
N LEU A 33 -17.03 14.27 21.76
CA LEU A 33 -16.87 13.22 20.75
C LEU A 33 -16.00 13.68 19.56
N ILE A 34 -16.12 14.94 19.13
CA ILE A 34 -15.24 15.51 18.09
C ILE A 34 -13.80 15.53 18.60
N GLN A 35 -13.59 15.97 19.83
CA GLN A 35 -12.29 16.01 20.48
C GLN A 35 -11.66 14.63 20.62
N ASP A 36 -12.41 13.66 21.12
CA ASP A 36 -11.98 12.27 21.26
C ASP A 36 -11.61 11.69 19.88
N GLY A 37 -12.43 11.96 18.86
CA GLY A 37 -12.20 11.52 17.48
C GLY A 37 -10.91 12.05 16.88
N TYR A 38 -10.71 13.38 16.86
CA TYR A 38 -9.49 13.94 16.25
C TYR A 38 -8.24 13.67 17.09
N THR A 39 -8.34 13.61 18.41
CA THR A 39 -7.20 13.29 19.28
C THR A 39 -6.75 11.85 19.04
N ALA A 40 -7.70 10.92 18.94
CA ALA A 40 -7.40 9.54 18.58
C ALA A 40 -6.77 9.42 17.17
N LEU A 41 -7.17 10.25 16.20
CA LEU A 41 -6.52 10.30 14.89
C LEU A 41 -5.06 10.75 14.97
N LEU A 42 -4.77 11.82 15.72
CA LEU A 42 -3.40 12.33 15.92
C LEU A 42 -2.51 11.29 16.60
N GLU A 43 -3.07 10.51 17.52
CA GLU A 43 -2.40 9.41 18.21
C GLU A 43 -2.39 8.09 17.43
N GLN A 44 -2.87 8.08 16.18
CA GLN A 44 -2.98 6.90 15.31
C GLN A 44 -3.84 5.76 15.88
N ARG A 45 -4.73 6.05 16.84
CA ARG A 45 -5.72 5.14 17.38
C ARG A 45 -6.97 5.09 16.50
N CYS A 46 -6.79 4.60 15.26
CA CYS A 46 -7.81 4.64 14.20
C CYS A 46 -9.16 4.00 14.59
N ARG A 47 -9.14 2.90 15.34
CA ARG A 47 -10.39 2.24 15.81
C ARG A 47 -11.17 3.11 16.79
N SER A 48 -10.49 3.73 17.75
CA SER A 48 -11.12 4.65 18.72
C SER A 48 -11.66 5.90 18.02
N ALA A 49 -10.91 6.44 17.06
CA ALA A 49 -11.36 7.57 16.25
C ALA A 49 -12.62 7.23 15.43
N ALA A 50 -12.63 6.08 14.75
CA ALA A 50 -13.78 5.63 13.97
C ALA A 50 -15.02 5.45 14.86
N GLN A 51 -14.86 4.89 16.07
CA GLN A 51 -15.95 4.75 17.03
C GLN A 51 -16.52 6.11 17.45
N ALA A 52 -15.68 7.05 17.87
CA ALA A 52 -16.10 8.38 18.29
C ALA A 52 -16.85 9.13 17.19
N PHE A 53 -16.33 9.14 15.95
CA PHE A 53 -17.01 9.78 14.83
C PHE A 53 -18.29 9.06 14.40
N THR A 54 -18.34 7.72 14.49
CA THR A 54 -19.56 6.95 14.20
C THR A 54 -20.67 7.25 15.21
N GLU A 55 -20.36 7.26 16.51
CA GLU A 55 -21.31 7.62 17.55
C GLU A 55 -21.85 9.04 17.35
N LEU A 56 -20.96 9.97 16.98
CA LEU A 56 -21.30 11.34 16.66
C LEU A 56 -22.26 11.45 15.46
N LEU A 57 -21.95 10.77 14.36
CA LEU A 57 -22.76 10.81 13.13
C LEU A 57 -24.10 10.09 13.27
N ASN A 58 -24.18 9.05 14.11
CA ASN A 58 -25.45 8.39 14.44
C ASN A 58 -26.40 9.29 15.25
N GLY A 59 -25.83 10.21 16.03
CA GLY A 59 -26.59 11.25 16.72
C GLY A 59 -26.98 12.40 15.81
N LEU A 60 -26.09 12.84 14.94
CA LEU A 60 -26.26 14.05 14.12
C LEU A 60 -27.01 13.76 12.80
N ASP A 61 -28.30 14.05 12.77
CA ASP A 61 -29.08 14.13 11.53
C ASP A 61 -28.73 15.41 10.74
N PRO A 62 -28.31 15.32 9.46
CA PRO A 62 -28.04 16.48 8.60
C PRO A 62 -29.16 17.52 8.56
N GLN A 63 -30.43 17.12 8.68
CA GLN A 63 -31.55 18.07 8.73
C GLN A 63 -31.60 18.84 10.05
N LYS A 64 -31.23 18.19 11.16
CA LYS A 64 -31.14 18.82 12.49
C LYS A 64 -29.95 19.78 12.57
N ILE A 65 -28.86 19.55 11.83
CA ILE A 65 -27.67 20.44 11.81
C ILE A 65 -28.03 21.85 11.33
N LYS A 66 -28.88 21.96 10.30
CA LYS A 66 -29.40 23.26 9.83
C LYS A 66 -30.23 23.95 10.92
N GLN A 67 -30.98 23.20 11.73
CA GLN A 67 -31.77 23.72 12.85
C GLN A 67 -30.89 24.16 14.04
N LEU A 68 -29.71 23.54 14.21
CA LEU A 68 -28.74 23.87 15.25
C LEU A 68 -27.83 25.06 14.90
N ASN A 69 -28.01 25.68 13.73
CA ASN A 69 -27.18 26.76 13.19
C ASN A 69 -25.66 26.42 13.16
N LEU A 70 -25.35 25.14 12.95
CA LEU A 70 -23.98 24.67 12.78
C LEU A 70 -23.58 24.77 11.30
N ALA A 71 -22.37 25.27 11.04
CA ALA A 71 -21.84 25.33 9.68
C ALA A 71 -21.76 23.92 9.09
N MET A 72 -22.31 23.72 7.89
CA MET A 72 -22.37 22.41 7.22
C MET A 72 -20.98 21.82 7.01
N ILE A 73 -19.99 22.66 6.68
CA ILE A 73 -18.58 22.25 6.60
C ILE A 73 -18.09 21.48 7.83
N ASN A 74 -18.53 21.82 9.05
CA ASN A 74 -18.13 21.10 10.26
C ASN A 74 -18.66 19.66 10.28
N TYR A 75 -19.87 19.43 9.77
CA TYR A 75 -20.41 18.09 9.60
C TYR A 75 -19.59 17.29 8.58
N VAL A 76 -19.28 17.91 7.45
CA VAL A 76 -18.52 17.26 6.39
C VAL A 76 -17.10 16.95 6.84
N LEU A 77 -16.48 17.78 7.70
CA LEU A 77 -15.21 17.49 8.35
C LEU A 77 -15.29 16.29 9.32
N VAL A 78 -16.40 16.10 10.02
CA VAL A 78 -16.63 14.89 10.83
C VAL A 78 -16.74 13.64 9.95
N VAL A 79 -17.47 13.72 8.83
CA VAL A 79 -17.56 12.63 7.85
C VAL A 79 -16.17 12.29 7.28
N TYR A 80 -15.39 13.32 6.95
CA TYR A 80 -13.99 13.17 6.55
C TYR A 80 -13.14 12.48 7.63
N GLY A 81 -13.29 12.89 8.89
CA GLY A 81 -12.60 12.25 10.02
C GLY A 81 -12.93 10.78 10.19
N LEU A 82 -14.20 10.40 10.05
CA LEU A 82 -14.61 8.99 10.03
C LEU A 82 -13.94 8.24 8.87
N ALA A 83 -14.00 8.79 7.66
CA ALA A 83 -13.44 8.16 6.47
C ALA A 83 -11.92 7.95 6.59
N ILE A 84 -11.18 8.93 7.12
CA ILE A 84 -9.75 8.81 7.39
C ILE A 84 -9.45 7.78 8.49
N SER A 85 -10.29 7.72 9.53
CA SER A 85 -10.16 6.71 10.60
C SER A 85 -10.31 5.30 10.05
N LEU A 86 -11.34 5.06 9.21
CA LEU A 86 -11.60 3.79 8.55
C LEU A 86 -10.47 3.41 7.58
N LEU A 87 -9.99 4.37 6.78
CA LEU A 87 -8.82 4.20 5.92
C LEU A 87 -7.57 3.79 6.72
N GLY A 88 -7.39 4.35 7.92
CA GLY A 88 -6.30 4.01 8.83
C GLY A 88 -6.40 2.61 9.43
N ILE A 89 -7.61 2.04 9.57
CA ILE A 89 -7.82 0.64 10.00
C ILE A 89 -7.37 -0.32 8.89
N GLY A 90 -7.72 -0.02 7.64
CA GLY A 90 -7.17 -0.69 6.45
C GLY A 90 -7.68 -2.11 6.17
N GLN A 91 -8.68 -2.59 6.90
CA GLN A 91 -9.36 -3.86 6.61
C GLN A 91 -10.33 -3.71 5.42
N PRO A 92 -10.68 -4.79 4.69
CA PRO A 92 -11.49 -4.71 3.48
C PRO A 92 -12.84 -4.01 3.67
N GLU A 93 -13.55 -4.32 4.75
CA GLU A 93 -14.85 -3.76 5.09
C GLU A 93 -14.75 -2.26 5.38
N GLU A 94 -13.80 -1.87 6.23
CA GLU A 94 -13.54 -0.47 6.59
C GLU A 94 -13.04 0.34 5.40
N LEU A 95 -12.23 -0.23 4.50
CA LEU A 95 -11.82 0.44 3.26
C LEU A 95 -12.99 0.65 2.31
N SER A 96 -13.94 -0.30 2.25
CA SER A 96 -15.18 -0.11 1.49
C SER A 96 -16.04 1.00 2.09
N GLU A 97 -16.14 1.06 3.41
CA GLU A 97 -16.93 2.09 4.08
C GLU A 97 -16.27 3.47 4.01
N ALA A 98 -14.94 3.56 4.11
CA ALA A 98 -14.19 4.79 3.89
C ALA A 98 -14.48 5.37 2.49
N GLU A 99 -14.47 4.51 1.47
CA GLU A 99 -14.81 4.87 0.09
C GLU A 99 -16.24 5.44 -0.01
N ASN A 100 -17.21 4.79 0.64
CA ASN A 100 -18.60 5.24 0.68
C ASN A 100 -18.72 6.62 1.33
N GLN A 101 -18.04 6.86 2.46
CA GLN A 101 -18.07 8.15 3.14
C GLN A 101 -17.45 9.28 2.29
N PHE A 102 -16.33 9.02 1.59
CA PHE A 102 -15.77 10.01 0.66
C PHE A 102 -16.69 10.28 -0.54
N LYS A 103 -17.31 9.24 -1.12
CA LYS A 103 -18.31 9.40 -2.20
C LYS A 103 -19.51 10.23 -1.72
N ARG A 104 -19.99 9.95 -0.51
CA ARG A 104 -21.07 10.71 0.13
C ARG A 104 -20.72 12.20 0.26
N MET A 105 -19.47 12.54 0.61
CA MET A 105 -19.01 13.93 0.65
C MET A 105 -19.20 14.64 -0.69
N ILE A 106 -18.78 14.00 -1.78
CA ILE A 106 -18.84 14.54 -3.15
C ILE A 106 -20.30 14.66 -3.63
N GLU A 107 -21.11 13.64 -3.39
CA GLU A 107 -22.48 13.57 -3.91
C GLU A 107 -23.45 14.48 -3.17
N HIS A 108 -23.35 14.57 -1.84
CA HIS A 108 -24.34 15.24 -1.01
C HIS A 108 -23.89 16.63 -0.54
N TYR A 109 -22.59 16.93 -0.57
CA TYR A 109 -22.03 18.19 -0.04
C TYR A 109 -21.04 18.89 -0.99
N PRO A 110 -21.34 19.02 -2.30
CA PRO A 110 -20.40 19.60 -3.29
C PRO A 110 -20.09 21.09 -3.05
N ASN A 111 -20.96 21.82 -2.34
CA ASN A 111 -20.82 23.26 -2.12
C ASN A 111 -19.81 23.61 -1.02
N GLU A 112 -19.38 22.64 -0.20
CA GLU A 112 -18.47 22.90 0.92
C GLU A 112 -16.99 22.99 0.49
N GLY A 113 -16.68 22.73 -0.79
CA GLY A 113 -15.32 22.84 -1.33
C GLY A 113 -14.36 21.74 -0.90
N LEU A 114 -14.86 20.64 -0.31
CA LEU A 114 -14.05 19.55 0.22
C LEU A 114 -13.81 18.39 -0.77
N ASP A 115 -14.27 18.53 -2.02
CA ASP A 115 -14.13 17.51 -3.07
C ASP A 115 -12.68 17.07 -3.27
N CYS A 116 -11.72 18.00 -3.20
CA CYS A 116 -10.30 17.68 -3.31
C CYS A 116 -9.85 16.68 -2.23
N LEU A 117 -10.29 16.87 -0.98
CA LEU A 117 -9.98 15.94 0.11
C LEU A 117 -10.67 14.60 -0.10
N ALA A 118 -11.92 14.60 -0.53
CA ALA A 118 -12.67 13.37 -0.78
C ALA A 118 -12.05 12.54 -1.91
N TYR A 119 -11.72 13.14 -3.05
CA TYR A 119 -11.01 12.46 -4.13
C TYR A 119 -9.62 11.98 -3.71
N CYS A 120 -8.87 12.78 -2.93
CA CYS A 120 -7.61 12.32 -2.37
C CYS A 120 -7.80 11.12 -1.44
N GLY A 121 -8.85 11.13 -0.61
CA GLY A 121 -9.22 10.03 0.28
C GLY A 121 -9.56 8.75 -0.48
N ILE A 122 -10.39 8.85 -1.52
CA ILE A 122 -10.69 7.72 -2.42
C ILE A 122 -9.40 7.20 -3.06
N GLY A 123 -8.54 8.08 -3.59
CA GLY A 123 -7.24 7.68 -4.13
C GLY A 123 -6.40 6.89 -3.12
N LYS A 124 -6.34 7.34 -1.85
CA LYS A 124 -5.64 6.62 -0.77
C LYS A 124 -6.27 5.24 -0.50
N VAL A 125 -7.60 5.11 -0.56
CA VAL A 125 -8.29 3.79 -0.45
C VAL A 125 -7.84 2.85 -1.57
N TYR A 126 -7.86 3.31 -2.82
CA TYR A 126 -7.43 2.49 -3.96
C TYR A 126 -5.94 2.17 -3.92
N LEU A 127 -5.10 3.10 -3.45
CA LEU A 127 -3.68 2.86 -3.22
C LEU A 127 -3.47 1.76 -2.18
N LYS A 128 -4.21 1.78 -1.06
CA LYS A 128 -4.19 0.70 -0.06
C LYS A 128 -4.64 -0.65 -0.61
N LYS A 129 -5.53 -0.66 -1.61
CA LYS A 129 -5.96 -1.86 -2.34
C LYS A 129 -4.98 -2.27 -3.47
N ASN A 130 -3.80 -1.62 -3.56
CA ASN A 130 -2.83 -1.70 -4.67
C ASN A 130 -3.49 -1.62 -6.06
N ARG A 131 -4.46 -0.73 -6.24
CA ARG A 131 -5.14 -0.42 -7.50
C ARG A 131 -4.60 0.91 -8.03
N PHE A 132 -3.35 0.88 -8.46
CA PHE A 132 -2.58 2.10 -8.78
C PHE A 132 -3.20 2.93 -9.90
N LEU A 133 -3.78 2.30 -10.93
CA LEU A 133 -4.41 3.02 -12.03
C LEU A 133 -5.69 3.76 -11.58
N ASP A 134 -6.54 3.10 -10.80
CA ASP A 134 -7.75 3.71 -10.25
C ASP A 134 -7.38 4.84 -9.26
N ALA A 135 -6.40 4.59 -8.39
CA ALA A 135 -5.87 5.58 -7.45
C ALA A 135 -5.33 6.81 -8.18
N LEU A 136 -4.56 6.62 -9.26
CA LEU A 136 -4.01 7.69 -10.08
C LEU A 136 -5.11 8.60 -10.64
N ASN A 137 -6.19 8.01 -11.18
CA ASN A 137 -7.32 8.78 -11.70
C ASN A 137 -7.93 9.69 -10.63
N HIS A 138 -8.09 9.18 -9.40
CA HIS A 138 -8.61 9.96 -8.29
C HIS A 138 -7.65 11.05 -7.80
N PHE A 139 -6.34 10.77 -7.74
CA PHE A 139 -5.35 11.79 -7.37
C PHE A 139 -5.20 12.89 -8.41
N GLU A 140 -5.22 12.55 -9.69
CA GLU A 140 -5.24 13.51 -10.80
C GLU A 140 -6.50 14.38 -10.73
N LYS A 141 -7.67 13.78 -10.42
CA LYS A 141 -8.91 14.54 -10.19
C LYS A 141 -8.78 15.48 -8.99
N ALA A 142 -8.29 15.00 -7.86
CA ALA A 142 -8.04 15.83 -6.67
C ALA A 142 -7.10 17.01 -6.98
N ARG A 143 -6.03 16.77 -7.75
CA ARG A 143 -5.07 17.81 -8.16
C ARG A 143 -5.72 18.97 -8.90
N THR A 144 -6.70 18.68 -9.77
CA THR A 144 -7.44 19.72 -10.50
C THR A 144 -8.43 20.51 -9.62
N LEU A 145 -8.76 20.01 -8.43
CA LEU A 145 -9.74 20.59 -7.52
C LEU A 145 -9.09 21.32 -6.32
N ILE A 146 -7.76 21.35 -6.20
CA ILE A 146 -7.05 22.02 -5.09
C ILE A 146 -7.47 23.48 -4.95
N CYS A 147 -7.68 24.19 -6.06
CA CYS A 147 -8.07 25.60 -6.06
C CYS A 147 -9.46 25.87 -5.46
N ARG A 148 -10.29 24.83 -5.28
CA ARG A 148 -11.62 24.94 -4.68
C ARG A 148 -11.61 24.74 -3.16
N LEU A 149 -10.47 24.34 -2.58
CA LEU A 149 -10.36 24.19 -1.13
C LEU A 149 -10.56 25.55 -0.45
N PRO A 150 -11.39 25.65 0.60
CA PRO A 150 -11.63 26.90 1.32
C PRO A 150 -10.40 27.51 2.03
N GLY A 151 -9.27 26.80 2.04
CA GLY A 151 -8.04 27.18 2.71
C GLY A 151 -7.70 26.22 3.86
N VAL A 152 -6.96 26.73 4.85
CA VAL A 152 -6.57 25.96 6.04
C VAL A 152 -7.79 25.79 6.94
N LEU A 153 -8.18 24.55 7.22
CA LEU A 153 -9.28 24.22 8.11
C LEU A 153 -8.76 23.58 9.40
N THR A 154 -9.53 23.76 10.46
CA THR A 154 -9.31 23.09 11.75
C THR A 154 -10.41 22.07 12.01
N TRP A 155 -10.12 21.10 12.88
CA TRP A 155 -11.17 20.24 13.40
C TRP A 155 -12.25 21.10 14.07
N PRO A 156 -13.54 20.76 13.89
CA PRO A 156 -14.61 21.54 14.47
C PRO A 156 -14.40 21.73 15.97
N THR A 157 -14.67 22.93 16.48
CA THR A 157 -14.57 23.27 17.91
C THR A 157 -13.15 23.25 18.49
N SER A 158 -12.11 23.19 17.65
CA SER A 158 -10.71 23.26 18.07
C SER A 158 -9.86 24.18 17.16
N ASN A 159 -8.63 24.44 17.60
CA ASN A 159 -7.60 25.15 16.82
C ASN A 159 -6.63 24.18 16.12
N VAL A 160 -6.94 22.87 16.14
CA VAL A 160 -6.07 21.84 15.57
C VAL A 160 -6.27 21.81 14.06
N ILE A 161 -5.21 22.12 13.32
CA ILE A 161 -5.23 22.17 11.86
C ILE A 161 -5.32 20.77 11.27
N ILE A 162 -6.16 20.61 10.24
CA ILE A 162 -6.19 19.41 9.40
C ILE A 162 -5.09 19.57 8.35
N GLU A 163 -3.99 18.82 8.48
CA GLU A 163 -2.78 19.04 7.68
C GLU A 163 -3.03 18.99 6.18
N GLU A 164 -3.89 18.07 5.71
CA GLU A 164 -4.25 17.93 4.30
C GLU A 164 -5.07 19.10 3.74
N THR A 165 -5.53 20.04 4.55
CA THR A 165 -6.22 21.24 4.05
C THR A 165 -5.25 22.36 3.69
N GLN A 166 -3.99 22.28 4.14
CA GLN A 166 -2.98 23.27 3.81
C GLN A 166 -2.59 23.13 2.32
N PRO A 167 -2.72 24.18 1.49
CA PRO A 167 -2.51 24.09 0.04
C PRO A 167 -1.13 23.54 -0.37
N GLY A 168 -0.08 23.92 0.35
CA GLY A 168 1.27 23.40 0.11
C GLY A 168 1.40 21.91 0.44
N LYS A 169 0.82 21.48 1.56
CA LYS A 169 0.88 20.07 2.02
C LYS A 169 0.07 19.15 1.10
N ILE A 170 -1.16 19.52 0.75
CA ILE A 170 -2.00 18.68 -0.12
C ILE A 170 -1.39 18.52 -1.52
N LYS A 171 -0.83 19.60 -2.06
CA LYS A 171 -0.15 19.56 -3.36
C LYS A 171 1.02 18.58 -3.34
N MET A 172 1.90 18.68 -2.34
CA MET A 172 3.02 17.75 -2.21
C MET A 172 2.57 16.30 -1.99
N LEU A 173 1.56 16.07 -1.16
CA LEU A 173 1.00 14.73 -0.93
C LEU A 173 0.45 14.12 -2.21
N LEU A 174 -0.31 14.90 -2.99
CA LEU A 174 -0.86 14.44 -4.27
C LEU A 174 0.24 14.13 -5.28
N GLU A 175 1.27 14.97 -5.40
CA GLU A 175 2.41 14.73 -6.27
C GLU A 175 3.13 13.41 -5.90
N LYS A 176 3.38 13.20 -4.60
CA LYS A 176 3.95 11.95 -4.09
C LYS A 176 3.10 10.73 -4.46
N PHE A 177 1.79 10.78 -4.21
CA PHE A 177 0.92 9.65 -4.51
C PHE A 177 0.77 9.38 -6.01
N ILE A 178 0.75 10.43 -6.83
CA ILE A 178 0.73 10.32 -8.30
C ILE A 178 2.02 9.64 -8.80
N GLU A 179 3.18 10.02 -8.26
CA GLU A 179 4.46 9.39 -8.59
C GLU A 179 4.46 7.90 -8.20
N GLU A 180 4.03 7.57 -6.98
CA GLU A 180 3.90 6.19 -6.51
C GLU A 180 2.98 5.36 -7.41
N CYS A 181 1.86 5.93 -7.87
CA CYS A 181 0.94 5.23 -8.78
C CYS A 181 1.48 5.08 -10.21
N ARG A 182 2.35 5.99 -10.67
CA ARG A 182 3.02 5.90 -11.98
C ARG A 182 4.13 4.86 -11.98
N PHE A 183 4.76 4.65 -10.82
CA PHE A 183 5.85 3.69 -10.62
C PHE A 183 5.50 2.68 -9.52
N PRO A 184 4.48 1.84 -9.73
CA PRO A 184 4.05 0.90 -8.71
C PRO A 184 5.13 -0.17 -8.43
N PRO A 185 5.15 -0.75 -7.23
CA PRO A 185 6.01 -1.88 -6.92
C PRO A 185 5.70 -3.07 -7.84
N VAL A 186 6.72 -3.89 -8.08
CA VAL A 186 6.55 -5.14 -8.84
C VAL A 186 5.63 -6.08 -8.05
N PRO A 187 4.59 -6.66 -8.67
CA PRO A 187 3.73 -7.61 -7.98
C PRO A 187 4.47 -8.89 -7.60
N ASP A 188 4.04 -9.52 -6.51
CA ASP A 188 4.60 -10.79 -6.03
C ASP A 188 4.34 -11.96 -7.00
N ALA A 189 3.22 -11.87 -7.71
CA ALA A 189 2.82 -12.80 -8.76
C ALA A 189 1.85 -12.18 -9.77
N ILE A 190 1.74 -12.79 -10.95
CA ILE A 190 0.73 -12.40 -11.96
C ILE A 190 -0.10 -13.62 -12.32
N CYS A 191 -1.41 -13.54 -12.13
CA CYS A 191 -2.33 -14.63 -12.39
C CYS A 191 -2.42 -14.94 -13.90
N CYS A 192 -2.05 -16.16 -14.30
CA CYS A 192 -2.07 -16.62 -15.69
C CYS A 192 -3.44 -17.13 -16.16
N TYR A 193 -4.49 -17.07 -15.33
CA TYR A 193 -5.81 -17.55 -15.72
C TYR A 193 -6.46 -16.59 -16.71
N GLN A 194 -6.79 -17.06 -17.92
CA GLN A 194 -7.30 -16.23 -19.01
C GLN A 194 -8.58 -15.46 -18.64
N LYS A 195 -9.50 -16.10 -17.90
CA LYS A 195 -10.75 -15.50 -17.42
C LYS A 195 -10.59 -14.94 -15.99
N CYS A 196 -9.39 -14.47 -15.65
CA CYS A 196 -9.13 -13.89 -14.34
C CYS A 196 -9.84 -12.55 -14.21
N HIS A 197 -11.04 -12.60 -13.66
CA HIS A 197 -11.71 -11.43 -13.12
C HIS A 197 -11.18 -11.09 -11.71
N GLY A 198 -10.35 -11.98 -11.11
CA GLY A 198 -9.70 -11.82 -9.80
C GLY A 198 -10.64 -11.41 -8.67
N TYR A 199 -10.08 -10.99 -7.52
CA TYR A 199 -10.72 -9.96 -6.70
C TYR A 199 -10.50 -8.60 -7.38
N SER A 200 -10.87 -8.53 -8.67
CA SER A 200 -10.79 -7.38 -9.60
C SER A 200 -9.46 -7.02 -10.27
N LYS A 201 -8.33 -7.72 -10.07
CA LYS A 201 -7.09 -7.50 -10.85
C LYS A 201 -6.30 -8.79 -11.06
N ILE A 202 -5.38 -8.82 -12.02
CA ILE A 202 -4.55 -9.99 -12.34
C ILE A 202 -3.23 -10.02 -11.54
N GLN A 203 -2.74 -8.85 -11.13
CA GLN A 203 -1.56 -8.68 -10.30
C GLN A 203 -1.87 -9.08 -8.86
N ILE A 204 -1.01 -9.88 -8.25
CA ILE A 204 -1.13 -10.37 -6.88
C ILE A 204 -0.11 -9.62 -6.03
N TYR A 205 -0.59 -8.90 -5.02
CA TYR A 205 0.24 -8.33 -3.98
C TYR A 205 -0.09 -9.02 -2.66
N ILE A 206 0.92 -9.49 -1.93
CA ILE A 206 0.74 -10.07 -0.59
C ILE A 206 0.22 -9.01 0.39
N THR A 207 0.49 -7.73 0.10
CA THR A 207 0.02 -6.58 0.87
C THR A 207 -1.42 -6.18 0.58
N ASP A 208 -2.11 -6.85 -0.37
CA ASP A 208 -3.53 -6.57 -0.62
C ASP A 208 -4.37 -6.87 0.65
N PRO A 209 -5.27 -5.96 1.08
CA PRO A 209 -6.09 -6.16 2.28
C PRO A 209 -6.94 -7.43 2.25
N ASP A 210 -7.35 -7.87 1.05
CA ASP A 210 -8.18 -9.05 0.80
C ASP A 210 -7.37 -10.25 0.29
N PHE A 211 -6.05 -10.24 0.45
CA PHE A 211 -5.17 -11.29 -0.04
C PHE A 211 -5.51 -12.68 0.54
N LYS A 212 -5.78 -13.65 -0.34
CA LYS A 212 -6.19 -15.02 0.04
C LYS A 212 -5.14 -16.08 -0.27
N GLY A 213 -3.92 -15.68 -0.58
CA GLY A 213 -2.89 -16.60 -1.07
C GLY A 213 -2.97 -16.83 -2.58
N PHE A 214 -1.91 -17.46 -3.09
CA PHE A 214 -1.78 -17.82 -4.50
C PHE A 214 -0.97 -19.12 -4.63
N ILE A 215 -1.03 -19.74 -5.80
CA ILE A 215 -0.25 -20.92 -6.13
C ILE A 215 0.77 -20.58 -7.22
N ARG A 216 1.96 -21.16 -7.11
CA ARG A 216 3.05 -21.05 -8.07
C ARG A 216 3.47 -22.45 -8.51
N ILE A 217 3.42 -22.69 -9.81
CA ILE A 217 3.77 -23.97 -10.44
C ILE A 217 4.98 -23.74 -11.34
N SER A 218 6.02 -24.56 -11.19
CA SER A 218 7.27 -24.45 -11.95
C SER A 218 7.62 -25.78 -12.64
N CYS A 219 8.07 -25.70 -13.90
CA CYS A 219 8.51 -26.87 -14.67
C CYS A 219 10.04 -26.96 -14.79
N CYS A 220 10.54 -28.09 -15.28
CA CYS A 220 11.97 -28.32 -15.51
C CYS A 220 12.58 -27.46 -16.62
N GLN A 221 11.75 -26.83 -17.46
CA GLN A 221 12.14 -25.89 -18.51
C GLN A 221 12.04 -24.41 -18.06
N TYR A 222 12.04 -24.14 -16.75
CA TYR A 222 12.05 -22.81 -16.15
C TYR A 222 10.77 -21.97 -16.36
N CYS A 223 9.68 -22.55 -16.89
CA CYS A 223 8.39 -21.88 -16.86
C CYS A 223 7.93 -21.75 -15.40
N LYS A 224 7.36 -20.58 -15.10
CA LYS A 224 6.79 -20.22 -13.80
C LYS A 224 5.42 -19.63 -14.07
N ILE A 225 4.38 -20.33 -13.68
CA ILE A 225 3.00 -19.89 -13.81
C ILE A 225 2.38 -19.74 -12.44
N GLU A 226 1.56 -18.72 -12.29
CA GLU A 226 1.02 -18.32 -10.99
C GLU A 226 -0.47 -18.06 -11.13
N PHE A 227 -1.23 -18.35 -10.08
CA PHE A 227 -2.68 -18.17 -10.09
C PHE A 227 -3.16 -17.70 -8.73
N HIS A 228 -4.15 -16.80 -8.71
CA HIS A 228 -4.97 -16.62 -7.51
C HIS A 228 -5.53 -17.98 -7.08
N MET A 229 -5.67 -18.20 -5.78
CA MET A 229 -6.18 -19.49 -5.28
C MET A 229 -7.57 -19.83 -5.82
N ASN A 230 -8.46 -18.83 -5.96
CA ASN A 230 -9.78 -19.02 -6.55
C ASN A 230 -9.73 -19.30 -8.06
N CYS A 231 -8.80 -18.67 -8.78
CA CYS A 231 -8.59 -18.92 -10.21
C CYS A 231 -8.04 -20.33 -10.44
N TRP A 232 -7.12 -20.76 -9.60
CA TRP A 232 -6.60 -22.13 -9.61
C TRP A 232 -7.71 -23.16 -9.40
N LYS A 233 -8.52 -23.01 -8.34
CA LYS A 233 -9.68 -23.89 -8.08
C LYS A 233 -10.61 -23.96 -9.29
N LYS A 234 -10.98 -22.81 -9.86
CA LYS A 234 -11.82 -22.76 -11.07
C LYS A 234 -11.20 -23.53 -12.23
N LEU A 235 -9.92 -23.27 -12.53
CA LEU A 235 -9.20 -23.97 -13.60
C LEU A 235 -9.17 -25.48 -13.38
N LYS A 236 -8.92 -25.93 -12.14
CA LYS A 236 -8.96 -27.35 -11.79
C LYS A 236 -10.32 -27.99 -12.01
N THR A 237 -11.39 -27.33 -11.57
CA THR A 237 -12.76 -27.84 -11.75
C THR A 237 -13.14 -27.89 -13.23
N THR A 238 -12.82 -26.85 -14.01
CA THR A 238 -13.25 -26.78 -15.42
C THR A 238 -12.43 -27.64 -16.36
N THR A 239 -11.15 -27.85 -16.07
CA THR A 239 -10.20 -28.42 -17.04
C THR A 239 -9.56 -29.73 -16.56
N PHE A 240 -9.50 -29.95 -15.24
CA PHE A 240 -8.74 -31.06 -14.66
C PHE A 240 -9.56 -31.95 -13.70
N ASN A 241 -10.90 -31.90 -13.78
CA ASN A 241 -11.81 -32.72 -12.98
C ASN A 241 -11.48 -32.70 -11.47
N ASP A 242 -11.11 -31.51 -10.97
CA ASP A 242 -10.74 -31.23 -9.57
C ASP A 242 -9.65 -32.15 -8.96
N LYS A 243 -8.66 -32.53 -9.77
CA LYS A 243 -7.46 -33.24 -9.29
C LYS A 243 -6.80 -32.56 -8.08
N ILE A 244 -6.15 -33.38 -7.24
CA ILE A 244 -5.43 -32.90 -6.06
C ILE A 244 -4.17 -32.15 -6.53
N ASP A 245 -3.79 -31.07 -5.84
CA ASP A 245 -2.67 -30.21 -6.27
C ASP A 245 -1.35 -30.99 -6.43
N LYS A 246 -1.12 -32.01 -5.60
CA LYS A 246 0.07 -32.88 -5.67
C LYS A 246 0.11 -33.72 -6.95
N ASP A 247 -1.03 -34.08 -7.52
CA ASP A 247 -1.12 -34.95 -8.71
C ASP A 247 -0.67 -34.22 -9.99
N PHE A 248 -0.52 -32.90 -9.93
CA PHE A 248 0.07 -32.13 -11.03
C PHE A 248 1.61 -32.26 -11.06
N LEU A 249 2.26 -32.71 -9.97
CA LEU A 249 3.68 -33.04 -10.03
C LEU A 249 3.94 -34.14 -11.05
N GLN A 250 5.05 -34.03 -11.78
CA GLN A 250 5.42 -34.93 -12.87
C GLN A 250 4.47 -34.90 -14.09
N GLY A 251 3.41 -34.09 -14.06
CA GLY A 251 2.58 -33.82 -15.23
C GLY A 251 3.25 -32.87 -16.24
N LEU A 252 2.67 -32.76 -17.43
CA LEU A 252 3.10 -31.78 -18.44
C LEU A 252 2.89 -30.35 -17.94
N CYS A 253 3.79 -29.44 -18.33
CA CYS A 253 3.67 -28.03 -18.03
C CYS A 253 2.37 -27.45 -18.60
N LEU A 254 1.73 -26.56 -17.85
CA LEU A 254 0.48 -25.91 -18.29
C LEU A 254 0.75 -24.69 -19.20
N THR A 255 2.01 -24.37 -19.50
CA THR A 255 2.36 -23.30 -20.42
C THR A 255 2.23 -23.82 -21.85
N PRO A 256 1.54 -23.10 -22.76
CA PRO A 256 1.49 -23.47 -24.17
C PRO A 256 2.91 -23.66 -24.73
N ASP A 257 3.08 -24.65 -25.60
CA ASP A 257 4.36 -24.97 -26.27
C ASP A 257 5.51 -25.41 -25.35
N CYS A 258 5.25 -25.62 -24.06
CA CYS A 258 6.23 -26.15 -23.11
C CYS A 258 6.03 -27.64 -22.88
N GLU A 259 6.96 -28.46 -23.36
CA GLU A 259 6.98 -29.92 -23.13
C GLU A 259 7.63 -30.30 -21.79
N GLY A 260 8.05 -29.31 -20.99
CA GLY A 260 8.64 -29.54 -19.67
C GLY A 260 7.69 -30.23 -18.70
N ILE A 261 8.26 -30.90 -17.71
CA ILE A 261 7.54 -31.59 -16.63
C ILE A 261 7.45 -30.69 -15.41
N ILE A 262 6.28 -30.63 -14.76
CA ILE A 262 6.07 -29.90 -13.51
C ILE A 262 6.95 -30.52 -12.42
N SER A 263 7.86 -29.71 -11.90
CA SER A 263 8.87 -30.13 -10.92
C SER A 263 8.60 -29.58 -9.52
N LYS A 264 7.89 -28.45 -9.42
CA LYS A 264 7.69 -27.77 -8.14
C LYS A 264 6.35 -27.05 -8.09
N ILE A 265 5.66 -27.17 -6.97
CA ILE A 265 4.40 -26.49 -6.68
C ILE A 265 4.51 -25.86 -5.29
N ILE A 266 4.27 -24.56 -5.19
CA ILE A 266 4.31 -23.80 -3.93
C ILE A 266 2.95 -23.12 -3.74
N ILE A 267 2.35 -23.30 -2.56
CA ILE A 267 1.11 -22.66 -2.17
C ILE A 267 1.42 -21.63 -1.09
N PHE A 268 1.10 -20.37 -1.35
CA PHE A 268 1.20 -19.28 -0.39
C PHE A 268 -0.13 -19.10 0.33
N SER A 269 -0.08 -18.97 1.65
CA SER A 269 -1.24 -18.69 2.52
C SER A 269 -1.70 -17.23 2.39
N SER A 270 -2.84 -16.90 3.02
CA SER A 270 -3.32 -15.52 3.18
C SER A 270 -2.37 -14.63 3.99
N GLY A 271 -1.44 -15.20 4.76
CA GLY A 271 -0.41 -14.43 5.45
C GLY A 271 0.85 -14.17 4.61
N GLY A 272 0.86 -14.58 3.33
CA GLY A 272 2.03 -14.44 2.45
C GLY A 272 3.11 -15.50 2.64
N GLN A 273 2.98 -16.34 3.67
CA GLN A 273 3.92 -17.41 3.99
C GLN A 273 3.64 -18.67 3.15
N VAL A 274 4.69 -19.44 2.86
CA VAL A 274 4.55 -20.75 2.22
C VAL A 274 3.75 -21.68 3.13
N LYS A 275 2.58 -22.10 2.66
CA LYS A 275 1.70 -23.04 3.34
C LYS A 275 2.11 -24.48 3.05
N CYS A 276 2.36 -24.77 1.78
CA CYS A 276 2.74 -26.10 1.30
C CYS A 276 3.72 -25.96 0.15
N GLU A 277 4.69 -26.86 0.10
CA GLU A 277 5.67 -26.97 -0.98
C GLU A 277 5.80 -28.43 -1.37
N PHE A 278 5.64 -28.70 -2.66
CA PHE A 278 5.82 -30.01 -3.24
C PHE A 278 6.92 -29.91 -4.30
N GLU A 279 7.94 -30.75 -4.19
CA GLU A 279 9.07 -30.75 -5.12
C GLU A 279 9.38 -32.18 -5.56
N HIS A 280 9.60 -32.34 -6.86
CA HIS A 280 10.09 -33.57 -7.44
C HIS A 280 11.40 -33.30 -8.18
N LYS A 281 12.45 -34.04 -7.81
CA LYS A 281 13.75 -33.96 -8.45
C LYS A 281 13.68 -34.56 -9.85
N VAL A 282 13.33 -33.73 -10.84
CA VAL A 282 13.50 -34.10 -12.24
C VAL A 282 14.99 -34.22 -12.49
N ILE A 283 15.47 -35.42 -12.83
CA ILE A 283 16.83 -35.63 -13.30
C ILE A 283 16.94 -34.81 -14.58
N LYS A 284 17.59 -33.65 -14.51
CA LYS A 284 17.92 -32.86 -15.68
C LYS A 284 18.81 -33.76 -16.53
N GLU A 285 18.27 -34.27 -17.63
CA GLU A 285 19.11 -34.82 -18.67
C GLU A 285 20.12 -33.72 -19.01
N LYS A 286 21.41 -34.01 -18.83
CA LYS A 286 22.47 -33.06 -19.15
C LYS A 286 22.32 -32.80 -20.64
N VAL A 287 21.67 -31.69 -20.99
CA VAL A 287 21.71 -31.16 -22.35
C VAL A 287 23.20 -31.05 -22.65
N LEU A 288 23.69 -31.90 -23.57
CA LEU A 288 25.04 -31.79 -24.10
C LEU A 288 25.24 -30.32 -24.41
N PRO A 289 26.35 -29.68 -23.95
CA PRO A 289 26.56 -28.27 -24.22
C PRO A 289 26.39 -28.08 -25.72
N ARG A 290 25.34 -27.34 -26.14
CA ARG A 290 25.25 -26.95 -27.54
C ARG A 290 26.59 -26.32 -27.87
N PRO A 291 27.27 -26.72 -28.96
CA PRO A 291 28.52 -26.10 -29.33
C PRO A 291 28.28 -24.61 -29.37
N ILE A 292 28.91 -23.89 -28.42
CA ILE A 292 28.89 -22.44 -28.40
C ILE A 292 29.65 -22.06 -29.65
N LEU A 293 28.93 -21.75 -30.72
CA LEU A 293 29.48 -21.01 -31.84
C LEU A 293 29.89 -19.68 -31.24
N LYS A 294 31.18 -19.56 -30.89
CA LYS A 294 31.80 -18.35 -30.37
C LYS A 294 31.66 -17.31 -31.48
N GLN A 295 30.54 -16.59 -31.48
CA GLN A 295 30.41 -15.41 -32.32
C GLN A 295 31.48 -14.45 -31.83
N LYS A 296 32.51 -14.24 -32.66
CA LYS A 296 33.54 -13.23 -32.39
C LYS A 296 32.80 -11.91 -32.16
N CYS A 297 33.09 -11.24 -31.05
CA CYS A 297 32.55 -9.90 -30.78
C CYS A 297 32.90 -9.00 -31.96
N SER A 298 31.91 -8.61 -32.76
CA SER A 298 32.10 -7.77 -33.95
C SER A 298 32.00 -6.27 -33.67
N SER A 299 31.52 -5.86 -32.49
CA SER A 299 31.38 -4.42 -32.18
C SER A 299 32.62 -3.86 -31.49
N LEU A 300 33.14 -2.76 -32.06
CA LEU A 300 34.27 -1.97 -31.55
C LEU A 300 34.10 -1.58 -30.08
N GLU A 301 32.87 -1.26 -29.69
CA GLU A 301 32.51 -0.83 -28.33
C GLU A 301 32.66 -1.96 -27.30
N LYS A 302 32.31 -3.20 -27.65
CA LYS A 302 32.51 -4.38 -26.78
C LYS A 302 33.98 -4.77 -26.67
N LEU A 303 34.81 -4.46 -27.67
CA LEU A 303 36.26 -4.65 -27.60
C LEU A 303 36.90 -3.62 -26.64
N ARG A 304 36.52 -2.34 -26.75
CA ARG A 304 36.98 -1.28 -25.84
C ARG A 304 36.63 -1.59 -24.38
N LEU A 305 35.39 -2.01 -24.10
CA LEU A 305 34.97 -2.41 -22.75
C LEU A 305 35.78 -3.59 -22.17
N LYS A 306 36.30 -4.49 -23.01
CA LYS A 306 37.18 -5.59 -22.57
C LYS A 306 38.59 -5.10 -22.27
N GLU A 307 39.13 -4.19 -23.08
CA GLU A 307 40.43 -3.56 -22.83
C GLU A 307 40.40 -2.70 -21.58
N ASP A 308 39.36 -1.90 -21.37
CA ASP A 308 39.18 -1.07 -20.17
C ASP A 308 39.11 -1.92 -18.91
N LYS A 309 38.36 -3.04 -18.94
CA LYS A 309 38.32 -3.99 -17.82
C LYS A 309 39.68 -4.64 -17.55
N LYS A 310 40.48 -4.89 -18.60
CA LYS A 310 41.84 -5.47 -18.47
C LYS A 310 42.81 -4.45 -17.88
N ILE A 311 42.73 -3.18 -18.29
CA ILE A 311 43.54 -2.08 -17.75
C ILE A 311 43.15 -1.82 -16.29
N LYS A 312 41.86 -1.76 -15.97
CA LYS A 312 41.36 -1.54 -14.60
C LYS A 312 41.84 -2.63 -13.63
N ARG A 313 41.82 -3.90 -14.05
CA ARG A 313 42.39 -5.02 -13.27
C ARG A 313 43.90 -4.91 -13.05
N LYS A 314 44.65 -4.39 -14.04
CA LYS A 314 46.10 -4.15 -13.89
C LYS A 314 46.40 -3.01 -12.92
N ILE A 315 45.61 -1.93 -12.95
CA ILE A 315 45.75 -0.79 -12.02
C ILE A 315 45.47 -1.25 -10.59
N GLN A 316 44.33 -1.91 -10.36
CA GLN A 316 43.96 -2.44 -9.04
C GLN A 316 45.03 -3.40 -8.48
N LYS A 317 45.64 -4.23 -9.32
CA LYS A 317 46.72 -5.13 -8.89
C LYS A 317 48.02 -4.39 -8.54
N LYS A 318 48.30 -3.26 -9.19
CA LYS A 318 49.46 -2.42 -8.85
C LYS A 318 49.21 -1.63 -7.56
N GLU A 319 48.02 -1.05 -7.40
CA GLU A 319 47.63 -0.34 -6.17
C GLU A 319 47.64 -1.28 -4.97
N ALA A 320 47.06 -2.48 -5.09
CA ALA A 320 47.09 -3.47 -4.01
C ALA A 320 48.50 -3.90 -3.62
N LYS A 321 49.44 -3.98 -4.58
CA LYS A 321 50.85 -4.26 -4.29
C LYS A 321 51.53 -3.10 -3.56
N LYS A 322 51.25 -1.86 -3.97
CA LYS A 322 51.81 -0.66 -3.33
C LYS A 322 51.31 -0.52 -1.88
N LEU A 323 50.02 -0.72 -1.65
CA LEU A 323 49.39 -0.75 -0.31
C LEU A 323 49.89 -1.89 0.58
N ALA A 324 50.34 -3.00 0.01
CA ALA A 324 50.98 -4.07 0.77
C ALA A 324 52.43 -3.72 1.15
N GLN A 325 53.13 -2.99 0.27
CA GLN A 325 54.50 -2.53 0.52
C GLN A 325 54.55 -1.42 1.57
N GLU A 326 53.64 -0.45 1.50
CA GLU A 326 53.51 0.64 2.48
C GLU A 326 53.19 0.10 3.89
N ARG A 327 52.29 -0.88 4.01
CA ARG A 327 52.01 -1.55 5.30
C ARG A 327 53.23 -2.29 5.85
N MET A 328 53.99 -2.97 5.00
CA MET A 328 55.20 -3.66 5.44
C MET A 328 56.29 -2.67 5.92
N GLU A 329 56.41 -1.50 5.28
CA GLU A 329 57.31 -0.44 5.74
C GLU A 329 56.84 0.24 7.04
N GLU A 330 55.53 0.38 7.23
CA GLU A 330 54.94 0.91 8.47
C GLU A 330 55.14 -0.05 9.65
N ASP A 331 54.89 -1.35 9.44
CA ASP A 331 55.19 -2.40 10.43
C ASP A 331 56.69 -2.41 10.82
N LEU A 332 57.59 -2.21 9.86
CA LEU A 332 59.04 -2.11 10.10
C LEU A 332 59.44 -0.84 10.88
N ARG A 333 58.70 0.26 10.73
CA ARG A 333 58.92 1.51 11.48
C ARG A 333 58.38 1.42 12.91
N GLU A 334 57.24 0.77 13.12
CA GLU A 334 56.72 0.50 14.48
C GLU A 334 57.61 -0.48 15.26
N SER A 335 58.27 -1.41 14.56
CA SER A 335 59.18 -2.38 15.16
C SER A 335 60.52 -1.79 15.66
N ASN A 336 60.87 -0.56 15.25
CA ASN A 336 62.11 0.13 15.64
C ASN A 336 61.81 1.58 16.09
N PRO A 337 61.30 1.80 17.32
CA PRO A 337 61.15 3.15 17.85
C PRO A 337 62.54 3.77 18.07
N PRO A 338 62.73 5.06 17.76
CA PRO A 338 63.98 5.76 18.04
C PRO A 338 64.21 5.80 19.56
N LYS A 339 65.41 5.40 19.99
CA LYS A 339 65.83 5.48 21.40
C LYS A 339 65.83 6.94 21.84
N THR A 340 64.99 7.29 22.80
CA THR A 340 65.08 8.54 23.55
C THR A 340 66.39 8.53 24.33
N GLU A 341 67.31 9.42 23.98
CA GLU A 341 68.53 9.66 24.77
C GLU A 341 68.13 10.29 26.10
N GLU A 342 68.38 9.58 27.20
CA GLU A 342 68.46 10.16 28.54
C GLU A 342 69.68 11.09 28.59
N GLN A 343 69.42 12.39 28.75
CA GLN A 343 70.44 13.35 29.20
C GLN A 343 70.46 13.36 30.74
N LYS A 344 71.69 13.37 31.26
CA LYS A 344 72.10 13.51 32.67
C LYS A 344 71.43 14.66 33.41
#